data_AF-A0A954X8I2-F1
#
_entry.id   AF-A0A954X8I2-F1
#
_cell.length_a   1.000
_cell.length_b   1.000
_cell.length_c   1.000
_cell.angle_alpha   90.00
_cell.angle_beta   90.00
_cell.angle_gamma   90.00
#
_symmetry.space_group_name_H-M   'P 1'
#
loop_
_entity.id
_entity.type
_entity.pdbx_description
1 polymer ?
#
loop_
_entity_poly.entity_id
_entity_poly.type
_entity_poly.pdbx_seq_one_letter_code
_entity_poly.pdbx_strand_id
1 'polypeptide(L)'
;MTRFQFNNRPKSATGSSPWKRRVGLLWLCLWLSIATGFGYRHLTHETSSQVQASIAPATKTKPIEQIQVGERVAFAINPTETLDTSLSFDVNPRTWRKITLQTSQHEVVLLRPATWMNEHLAREGSTMMLVVPELGIDEPAEVVSIWPCPEIRPGEGRIVLGTFTHIAS
;
A
#
# COMPACT_ATOMS: atom_id res chain seq x y z
N MET A 1 -9.69 61.17 1.29
CA MET A 1 -10.06 62.42 0.60
C MET A 1 -8.95 62.74 -0.38
N THR A 2 -9.12 62.78 -1.70
CA THR A 2 -9.78 63.88 -2.41
C THR A 2 -10.20 63.43 -3.82
N ARG A 3 -11.39 63.89 -4.20
CA ARG A 3 -12.25 63.51 -5.32
C ARG A 3 -11.78 64.21 -6.60
N PHE A 4 -11.55 63.45 -7.67
CA PHE A 4 -11.37 63.98 -9.03
C PHE A 4 -12.65 64.67 -9.49
N GLN A 5 -12.55 65.94 -9.90
CA GLN A 5 -13.54 66.59 -10.73
C GLN A 5 -13.29 66.23 -12.19
N PHE A 6 -14.34 65.96 -12.97
CA PHE A 6 -14.39 66.42 -14.35
C PHE A 6 -15.82 66.76 -14.77
N ASN A 7 -15.90 67.90 -15.44
CA ASN A 7 -17.05 68.70 -15.79
C ASN A 7 -17.76 68.17 -17.05
N ASN A 8 -19.06 68.45 -17.12
CA ASN A 8 -19.97 68.24 -18.25
C ASN A 8 -19.52 68.94 -19.55
N ARG A 9 -19.81 68.31 -20.70
CA ARG A 9 -20.47 69.00 -21.83
C ARG A 9 -21.32 68.02 -22.66
N PRO A 10 -22.54 68.41 -23.07
CA PRO A 10 -23.38 67.66 -24.00
C PRO A 10 -23.16 68.15 -25.45
N LYS A 11 -23.34 67.30 -26.46
CA LYS A 11 -23.89 67.68 -27.78
C LYS A 11 -24.63 66.51 -28.44
N SER A 12 -25.75 66.90 -29.01
CA SER A 12 -26.85 66.14 -29.60
C SER A 12 -26.55 65.43 -30.93
N ALA A 13 -27.15 64.25 -31.05
CA ALA A 13 -27.84 63.63 -32.20
C ALA A 13 -27.47 64.04 -33.64
N THR A 14 -27.17 63.05 -34.49
CA THR A 14 -27.64 63.01 -35.90
C THR A 14 -27.67 61.57 -36.47
N GLY A 15 -28.84 61.17 -36.97
CA GLY A 15 -29.07 60.36 -38.17
C GLY A 15 -28.46 58.95 -38.27
N SER A 16 -29.22 57.92 -37.87
CA SER A 16 -28.93 56.54 -38.30
C SER A 16 -29.65 56.21 -39.63
N SER A 17 -28.85 56.06 -40.69
CA SER A 17 -29.24 55.57 -42.01
C SER A 17 -29.73 54.09 -41.98
N PRO A 18 -30.79 53.72 -42.71
CA PRO A 18 -31.41 52.40 -42.67
C PRO A 18 -30.57 51.26 -43.31
N TRP A 19 -29.41 51.55 -43.90
CA TRP A 19 -28.53 50.55 -44.54
C TRP A 19 -27.77 49.67 -43.51
N LYS A 20 -27.54 50.16 -42.29
CA LYS A 20 -26.77 49.42 -41.26
C LYS A 20 -27.54 48.27 -40.61
N ARG A 21 -28.85 48.12 -40.87
CA ARG A 21 -29.69 47.06 -40.29
C ARG A 21 -29.51 45.69 -40.95
N ARG A 22 -29.07 45.65 -42.22
CA ARG A 22 -28.93 44.37 -42.96
C ARG A 22 -27.57 43.69 -42.73
N VAL A 23 -26.53 44.45 -42.41
CA VAL A 23 -25.21 43.90 -42.04
C VAL A 23 -25.19 43.42 -40.58
N GLY A 24 -25.93 44.09 -39.68
CA GLY A 24 -26.06 43.69 -38.28
C GLY A 24 -26.79 42.35 -38.07
N LEU A 25 -27.79 42.03 -38.90
CA LEU A 25 -28.50 40.75 -38.80
C LEU A 25 -27.62 39.55 -39.18
N LEU A 26 -26.82 39.69 -40.25
CA LEU A 26 -25.90 38.64 -40.69
C LEU A 26 -24.72 38.46 -39.73
N TRP A 27 -24.28 39.54 -39.05
CA TRP A 27 -23.25 39.47 -38.00
C TRP A 27 -23.76 38.79 -36.72
N LEU A 28 -25.03 38.99 -36.36
CA LEU A 28 -25.69 38.31 -35.23
C LEU A 28 -25.89 36.81 -35.48
N CYS A 29 -26.30 36.39 -36.67
CA CYS A 29 -26.46 34.96 -36.99
C CYS A 29 -25.12 34.20 -37.01
N LEU A 30 -24.03 34.87 -37.43
CA LEU A 30 -22.68 34.31 -37.42
C LEU A 30 -22.15 34.13 -35.98
N TRP A 31 -22.49 35.04 -35.05
CA TRP A 31 -22.14 34.90 -33.62
C TRP A 31 -23.05 33.91 -32.86
N LEU A 32 -24.35 33.84 -33.19
CA LEU A 32 -25.26 32.85 -32.59
C LEU A 32 -24.89 31.40 -32.97
N SER A 33 -24.35 31.18 -34.17
CA SER A 33 -23.88 29.85 -34.60
C SER A 33 -22.55 29.42 -33.93
N ILE A 34 -21.66 30.37 -33.61
CA ILE A 34 -20.42 30.08 -32.87
C ILE A 34 -20.71 29.77 -31.39
N ALA A 35 -21.71 30.41 -30.79
CA ALA A 35 -22.13 30.13 -29.41
C ALA A 35 -22.83 28.76 -29.24
N THR A 36 -23.49 28.24 -30.28
CA THR A 36 -24.14 26.91 -30.22
C THR A 36 -23.19 25.74 -30.52
N GLY A 37 -22.09 25.96 -31.25
CA GLY A 37 -21.08 24.93 -31.53
C GLY A 37 -20.08 24.66 -30.40
N PHE A 38 -19.86 25.63 -29.50
CA PHE A 38 -18.93 25.47 -28.37
C PHE A 38 -19.63 25.06 -27.06
N GLY A 39 -20.96 25.26 -26.96
CA GLY A 39 -21.76 24.86 -25.79
C GLY A 39 -22.08 23.36 -25.71
N TYR A 40 -21.94 22.61 -26.81
CA TYR A 40 -22.20 21.16 -26.83
C TYR A 40 -20.95 20.27 -26.68
N ARG A 41 -19.74 20.85 -26.65
CA ARG A 41 -18.51 20.11 -26.26
C ARG A 41 -18.20 20.20 -24.76
N HIS A 42 -19.12 20.75 -23.99
CA HIS A 42 -19.09 20.69 -22.52
C HIS A 42 -20.33 19.98 -21.97
N LEU A 43 -20.88 19.04 -22.73
CA LEU A 43 -21.67 17.94 -22.18
C LEU A 43 -20.74 17.12 -21.30
N THR A 44 -20.72 17.49 -20.02
CA THR A 44 -20.57 16.57 -18.90
C THR A 44 -19.48 15.51 -19.11
N HIS A 45 -18.22 15.93 -19.13
CA HIS A 45 -17.25 15.20 -18.30
C HIS A 45 -17.52 15.64 -16.85
N GLU A 46 -18.69 15.25 -16.33
CA GLU A 46 -18.71 14.85 -14.94
C GLU A 46 -17.81 13.63 -14.91
N THR A 47 -16.52 13.87 -14.65
CA THR A 47 -15.71 12.86 -13.98
C THR A 47 -16.47 12.61 -12.70
N SER A 48 -17.39 11.64 -12.76
CA SER A 48 -17.89 10.98 -11.59
C SER A 48 -16.62 10.43 -10.97
N SER A 49 -16.07 11.18 -10.01
CA SER A 49 -15.31 10.60 -8.93
C SER A 49 -16.31 9.71 -8.22
N GLN A 50 -16.63 8.55 -8.83
CA GLN A 50 -16.92 7.38 -8.06
C GLN A 50 -15.71 7.30 -7.16
N VAL A 51 -15.92 7.68 -5.90
CA VAL A 51 -15.21 7.08 -4.80
C VAL A 51 -15.46 5.61 -5.00
N GLN A 52 -14.59 4.98 -5.80
CA GLN A 52 -14.44 3.55 -5.83
C GLN A 52 -14.14 3.27 -4.38
N ALA A 53 -15.15 2.86 -3.62
CA ALA A 53 -14.91 2.22 -2.35
C ALA A 53 -13.89 1.16 -2.73
N SER A 54 -12.63 1.38 -2.34
CA SER A 54 -11.64 0.33 -2.42
C SER A 54 -12.32 -0.80 -1.71
N ILE A 55 -12.71 -1.83 -2.47
CA ILE A 55 -13.18 -3.07 -1.88
C ILE A 55 -11.93 -3.56 -1.19
N ALA A 56 -11.72 -3.09 0.05
CA ALA A 56 -10.64 -3.53 0.88
C ALA A 56 -10.79 -5.04 0.87
N PRO A 57 -9.79 -5.79 0.38
CA PRO A 57 -9.92 -7.23 0.26
C PRO A 57 -10.36 -7.73 1.63
N ALA A 58 -11.52 -8.40 1.67
CA ALA A 58 -12.11 -8.85 2.91
C ALA A 58 -11.04 -9.67 3.64
N THR A 59 -10.58 -9.17 4.79
CA THR A 59 -9.51 -9.81 5.53
C THR A 59 -10.04 -11.14 6.04
N LYS A 60 -9.45 -12.23 5.59
CA LYS A 60 -9.74 -13.56 6.13
C LYS A 60 -8.92 -13.75 7.39
N THR A 61 -9.60 -14.09 8.47
CA THR A 61 -8.96 -14.49 9.73
C THR A 61 -8.86 -16.02 9.77
N LYS A 62 -7.84 -16.51 10.49
CA LYS A 62 -7.71 -17.91 10.84
C LYS A 62 -7.08 -18.02 12.24
N PRO A 63 -7.24 -19.17 12.93
CA PRO A 63 -6.58 -19.43 14.20
C PRO A 63 -5.05 -19.30 14.09
N ILE A 64 -4.41 -18.86 15.17
CA ILE A 64 -2.95 -18.63 15.19
C ILE A 64 -2.18 -19.94 14.99
N GLU A 65 -2.73 -21.05 15.45
CA GLU A 65 -2.20 -22.41 15.33
C GLU A 65 -2.16 -22.90 13.88
N GLN A 66 -2.89 -22.26 12.98
CA GLN A 66 -2.89 -22.56 11.55
C GLN A 66 -1.95 -21.64 10.75
N ILE A 67 -1.33 -20.64 11.38
CA ILE A 67 -0.37 -19.75 10.73
C ILE A 67 0.95 -20.49 10.53
N GLN A 68 1.52 -20.36 9.33
CA GLN A 68 2.78 -21.00 8.98
C GLN A 68 3.81 -19.97 8.56
N VAL A 69 5.09 -20.33 8.69
CA VAL A 69 6.17 -19.50 8.18
C VAL A 69 6.04 -19.26 6.68
N GLY A 70 6.37 -18.04 6.26
CA GLY A 70 6.26 -17.58 4.87
C GLY A 70 4.89 -17.02 4.48
N GLU A 71 3.86 -17.19 5.32
CA GLU A 71 2.58 -16.54 5.14
C GLU A 71 2.66 -15.03 5.44
N ARG A 72 1.77 -14.25 4.83
CA ARG A 72 1.63 -12.81 5.10
C ARG A 72 0.46 -12.54 6.02
N VAL A 73 0.71 -11.73 7.06
CA VAL A 73 -0.30 -11.25 8.00
C VAL A 73 -0.47 -9.75 7.81
N ALA A 74 -1.70 -9.34 7.48
CA ALA A 74 -2.04 -7.95 7.18
C ALA A 74 -1.82 -7.01 8.39
N PHE A 75 -2.09 -7.51 9.61
CA PHE A 75 -2.01 -6.74 10.85
C PHE A 75 -1.04 -7.41 11.83
N ALA A 76 0.26 -7.21 11.61
CA ALA A 76 1.33 -7.76 12.46
C ALA A 76 2.18 -6.62 13.05
N ILE A 77 1.53 -5.66 13.70
CA ILE A 77 2.19 -4.53 14.34
C ILE A 77 1.74 -4.46 15.79
N ASN A 78 2.68 -4.59 16.70
CA ASN A 78 2.48 -4.24 18.10
C ASN A 78 2.72 -2.73 18.25
N PRO A 79 1.70 -1.92 18.57
CA PRO A 79 1.83 -0.45 18.60
C PRO A 79 2.76 0.06 19.69
N THR A 80 3.08 -0.76 20.69
CA THR A 80 3.94 -0.39 21.83
C THR A 80 5.40 -0.74 21.60
N GLU A 81 5.71 -1.51 20.55
CA GLU A 81 7.03 -2.11 20.34
C GLU A 81 7.80 -1.37 19.25
N THR A 82 9.08 -1.07 19.51
CA THR A 82 10.00 -0.57 18.49
C THR A 82 10.29 -1.67 17.48
N LEU A 83 10.22 -1.38 16.18
CA LEU A 83 10.59 -2.36 15.16
C LEU A 83 12.05 -2.78 15.32
N ASP A 84 12.29 -4.06 15.53
CA ASP A 84 13.59 -4.66 15.28
C ASP A 84 13.82 -4.75 13.76
N THR A 85 14.84 -4.05 13.27
CA THR A 85 15.26 -4.05 11.86
C THR A 85 16.49 -4.92 11.62
N SER A 86 16.93 -5.70 12.61
CA SER A 86 18.09 -6.60 12.51
C SER A 86 17.91 -7.66 11.40
N LEU A 87 16.69 -8.11 11.19
CA LEU A 87 16.31 -8.97 10.08
C LEU A 87 15.80 -8.09 8.93
N SER A 88 16.43 -8.21 7.76
CA SER A 88 15.94 -7.56 6.53
C SER A 88 14.47 -7.91 6.30
N PHE A 89 13.67 -6.92 5.93
CA PHE A 89 12.24 -7.09 5.62
C PHE A 89 12.00 -7.95 4.37
N ASP A 90 13.03 -8.18 3.55
CA ASP A 90 12.93 -8.95 2.31
C ASP A 90 13.44 -10.38 2.51
N VAL A 91 12.50 -11.31 2.65
CA VAL A 91 12.79 -12.75 2.66
C VAL A 91 13.01 -13.21 1.22
N ASN A 92 14.22 -13.62 0.90
CA ASN A 92 14.54 -14.16 -0.42
C ASN A 92 14.44 -15.70 -0.40
N PRO A 93 13.46 -16.31 -1.08
CA PRO A 93 13.26 -17.77 -1.02
C PRO A 93 14.43 -18.60 -1.54
N ARG A 94 15.30 -18.02 -2.39
CA ARG A 94 16.47 -18.71 -2.94
C ARG A 94 17.59 -18.82 -1.92
N THR A 95 17.81 -17.77 -1.12
CA THR A 95 18.92 -17.69 -0.17
C THR A 95 18.51 -18.06 1.25
N TRP A 96 17.21 -18.09 1.55
CA TRP A 96 16.69 -18.49 2.86
C TRP A 96 16.34 -19.97 2.92
N ARG A 97 16.25 -20.50 4.14
CA ARG A 97 15.87 -21.87 4.45
C ARG A 97 14.85 -21.89 5.58
N LYS A 98 14.01 -22.92 5.59
CA LYS A 98 13.13 -23.26 6.70
C LYS A 98 13.88 -24.23 7.61
N ILE A 99 14.19 -23.80 8.83
CA ILE A 99 14.82 -24.63 9.85
C ILE A 99 13.79 -25.00 10.91
N THR A 100 13.78 -26.27 11.31
CA THR A 100 12.97 -26.77 12.43
C THR A 100 13.89 -27.14 13.56
N LEU A 101 13.64 -26.58 14.73
CA LEU A 101 14.34 -26.83 15.97
C LEU A 101 13.39 -27.49 16.97
N GLN A 102 13.92 -28.37 17.79
CA GLN A 102 13.15 -29.03 18.84
C GLN A 102 13.86 -28.94 20.18
N THR A 103 13.12 -28.57 21.20
CA THR A 103 13.54 -28.65 22.60
C THR A 103 12.70 -29.68 23.36
N SER A 104 12.90 -29.77 24.67
CA SER A 104 12.09 -30.61 25.54
C SER A 104 10.60 -30.24 25.55
N GLN A 105 10.28 -28.96 25.31
CA GLN A 105 8.93 -28.41 25.46
C GLN A 105 8.41 -27.68 24.21
N HIS A 106 9.27 -27.43 23.22
CA HIS A 106 8.93 -26.56 22.09
C HIS A 106 9.35 -27.17 20.75
N GLU A 107 8.47 -27.01 19.76
CA GLU A 107 8.84 -27.07 18.35
C GLU A 107 8.93 -25.63 17.84
N VAL A 108 10.04 -25.31 17.19
CA VAL A 108 10.31 -23.98 16.66
C VAL A 108 10.64 -24.07 15.18
N VAL A 109 9.85 -23.39 14.35
CA VAL A 109 10.09 -23.33 12.90
C VAL A 109 10.46 -21.92 12.54
N LEU A 110 11.63 -21.71 11.92
CA LEU A 110 12.13 -20.39 11.55
C LEU A 110 12.47 -20.31 10.05
N LEU A 111 12.33 -19.12 9.48
CA LEU A 111 12.99 -18.74 8.24
C LEU A 111 14.27 -17.97 8.58
N ARG A 112 15.38 -18.46 8.04
CA ARG A 112 16.71 -17.83 8.21
C ARG A 112 17.49 -17.84 6.89
N PRO A 113 18.33 -16.82 6.61
CA PRO A 113 19.29 -16.88 5.53
C PRO A 113 20.22 -18.10 5.65
N ALA A 114 20.64 -18.68 4.54
CA ALA A 114 21.60 -19.78 4.56
C ALA A 114 22.96 -19.37 5.16
N THR A 115 23.33 -18.10 5.08
CA THR A 115 24.53 -17.54 5.75
C THR A 115 24.42 -17.66 7.26
N TRP A 116 23.25 -17.37 7.83
CA TRP A 116 23.00 -17.51 9.27
C TRP A 116 23.20 -18.96 9.73
N MET A 117 22.76 -19.95 8.94
CA MET A 117 22.97 -21.36 9.28
C MET A 117 24.46 -21.71 9.35
N ASN A 118 25.27 -21.17 8.42
CA ASN A 118 26.72 -21.39 8.43
C ASN A 118 27.39 -20.73 9.64
N GLU A 119 26.99 -19.52 9.99
CA GLU A 119 27.51 -18.78 11.15
C GLU A 119 27.22 -19.50 12.47
N HIS A 120 26.06 -20.14 12.57
CA HIS A 120 25.62 -20.86 13.77
C HIS A 120 25.90 -22.37 13.69
N LEU A 121 26.61 -22.82 12.65
CA LEU A 121 26.90 -24.23 12.37
C LEU A 121 25.65 -25.14 12.37
N ALA A 122 24.48 -24.58 12.05
CA ALA A 122 23.22 -25.27 12.05
C ALA A 122 23.15 -26.27 10.90
N ARG A 123 23.15 -27.55 11.26
CA ARG A 123 23.04 -28.71 10.35
C ARG A 123 22.00 -29.68 10.91
N GLU A 124 21.31 -30.41 10.05
CA GLU A 124 20.40 -31.47 10.52
C GLU A 124 21.13 -32.43 11.47
N GLY A 125 20.51 -32.74 12.61
CA GLY A 125 21.06 -33.55 13.70
C GLY A 125 22.09 -32.84 14.59
N SER A 126 22.44 -31.58 14.32
CA SER A 126 23.26 -30.79 15.24
C SER A 126 22.42 -30.18 16.37
N THR A 127 23.09 -29.78 17.45
CA THR A 127 22.47 -29.05 18.56
C THR A 127 23.00 -27.62 18.58
N MET A 128 22.12 -26.67 18.83
CA MET A 128 22.47 -25.26 19.01
C MET A 128 21.76 -24.68 20.23
N MET A 129 22.33 -23.63 20.83
CA MET A 129 21.66 -22.90 21.90
C MET A 129 20.51 -22.06 21.32
N LEU A 130 19.29 -22.32 21.79
CA LEU A 130 18.12 -21.50 21.47
C LEU A 130 17.83 -20.59 22.66
N VAL A 131 17.93 -19.29 22.43
CA VAL A 131 17.65 -18.26 23.43
C VAL A 131 16.51 -17.38 22.92
N VAL A 132 15.35 -17.49 23.56
CA VAL A 132 14.15 -16.68 23.31
C VAL A 132 13.62 -16.22 24.66
N PRO A 133 14.16 -15.12 25.20
CA PRO A 133 13.82 -14.64 26.54
C PRO A 133 12.32 -14.37 26.71
N GLU A 134 11.64 -13.96 25.65
CA GLU A 134 10.20 -13.66 25.63
C GLU A 134 9.34 -14.89 25.94
N LEU A 135 9.86 -16.09 25.65
CA LEU A 135 9.21 -17.37 25.94
C LEU A 135 9.88 -18.10 27.12
N GLY A 136 10.88 -17.48 27.77
CA GLY A 136 11.67 -18.13 28.82
C GLY A 136 12.52 -19.30 28.32
N ILE A 137 12.85 -19.34 27.03
CA ILE A 137 13.66 -20.40 26.43
C ILE A 137 15.14 -19.98 26.51
N ASP A 138 15.95 -20.79 27.18
CA ASP A 138 17.41 -20.70 27.20
C ASP A 138 17.97 -22.12 27.39
N GLU A 139 17.84 -22.92 26.33
CA GLU A 139 18.19 -24.35 26.38
C GLU A 139 18.77 -24.84 25.04
N PRO A 140 19.48 -25.98 25.03
CA PRO A 140 19.90 -26.62 23.80
C PRO A 140 18.70 -27.09 22.98
N ALA A 141 18.71 -26.81 21.68
CA ALA A 141 17.71 -27.26 20.72
C ALA A 141 18.37 -28.11 19.62
N GLU A 142 17.75 -29.23 19.27
CA GLU A 142 18.16 -30.06 18.14
C GLU A 142 17.65 -29.46 16.83
N VAL A 143 18.50 -29.41 15.80
CA VAL A 143 18.11 -29.08 14.44
C VAL A 143 17.52 -30.32 13.78
N VAL A 144 16.19 -30.42 13.78
CA VAL A 144 15.46 -31.58 13.26
C VAL A 144 15.45 -31.62 11.73
N SER A 145 15.29 -30.46 11.08
CA SER A 145 15.28 -30.41 9.62
C SER A 145 15.64 -29.04 9.06
N ILE A 146 16.17 -29.04 7.84
CA ILE A 146 16.48 -27.84 7.04
C ILE A 146 15.91 -28.04 5.64
N TRP A 147 14.84 -27.32 5.32
CA TRP A 147 14.16 -27.37 4.03
C TRP A 147 14.35 -26.08 3.21
N PRO A 148 14.10 -26.11 1.89
CA PRO A 148 13.96 -24.89 1.10
C PRO A 148 12.96 -23.93 1.73
N CYS A 149 13.18 -22.63 1.56
CA CYS A 149 12.20 -21.62 1.95
C CYS A 149 10.88 -21.88 1.19
N PRO A 150 9.70 -21.84 1.85
CA PRO A 150 8.43 -21.94 1.17
C PRO A 150 8.23 -20.78 0.17
N GLU A 151 7.27 -20.95 -0.73
CA GLU A 151 6.86 -19.86 -1.62
C GLU A 151 6.32 -18.68 -0.81
N ILE A 152 6.90 -17.50 -1.02
CA ILE A 152 6.45 -16.26 -0.39
C ILE A 152 5.55 -15.54 -1.37
N ARG A 153 4.24 -15.52 -1.10
CA ARG A 153 3.29 -14.81 -1.95
C ARG A 153 3.60 -13.31 -1.95
N PRO A 154 3.54 -12.63 -3.11
CA PRO A 154 3.61 -11.17 -3.15
C PRO A 154 2.35 -10.59 -2.48
N GLY A 155 2.48 -9.40 -1.90
CA GLY A 155 1.36 -8.68 -1.28
C GLY A 155 1.77 -7.87 -0.05
N GLU A 156 0.80 -7.14 0.48
CA GLU A 156 0.95 -6.34 1.70
C GLU A 156 0.99 -7.23 2.96
N GLY A 157 1.39 -6.63 4.08
CA GLY A 157 1.52 -7.33 5.37
C GLY A 157 2.92 -7.90 5.62
N ARG A 158 3.15 -8.37 6.85
CA ARG A 158 4.44 -8.92 7.27
C ARG A 158 4.51 -10.42 7.03
N ILE A 159 5.70 -10.90 6.67
CA ILE A 159 5.97 -12.31 6.50
C ILE A 159 6.18 -12.93 7.89
N VAL A 160 5.55 -14.07 8.14
CA VAL A 160 5.79 -14.87 9.35
C VAL A 160 7.17 -15.51 9.24
N LEU A 161 8.11 -15.04 10.07
CA LEU A 161 9.49 -15.53 10.09
C LEU A 161 9.71 -16.70 11.06
N GLY A 162 8.80 -16.88 12.01
CA GLY A 162 8.93 -17.94 13.00
C GLY A 162 7.61 -18.31 13.65
N THR A 163 7.48 -19.58 14.03
CA THR A 163 6.41 -20.10 14.87
C THR A 163 7.02 -20.88 16.03
N PHE A 164 6.42 -20.71 17.21
CA PHE A 164 6.81 -21.39 18.44
C PHE A 164 5.60 -22.14 18.97
N THR A 165 5.72 -23.46 19.05
CA THR A 165 4.63 -24.36 19.43
C THR A 165 5.02 -25.12 20.68
N HIS A 166 4.19 -25.11 21.71
CA HIS A 166 4.38 -25.99 22.86
C HIS A 166 4.06 -27.43 22.48
N ILE A 167 4.97 -28.34 22.78
CA ILE A 167 4.76 -29.78 22.63
C ILE A 167 4.03 -30.24 23.89
N ALA A 168 2.77 -30.66 23.75
CA ALA A 168 2.02 -31.23 24.85
C ALA A 168 2.73 -32.50 25.32
N SER A 169 3.15 -32.50 26.59
CA SER A 169 3.70 -33.65 27.31
C SER A 169 2.58 -34.58 27.77
#